data_AF-A0A521TWR8-F1
#
_entry.id   AF-A0A521TWR8-F1
#
_cell.length_a   1.000
_cell.length_b   1.000
_cell.length_c   1.000
_cell.angle_alpha   90.00
_cell.angle_beta   90.00
_cell.angle_gamma   90.00
#
_symmetry.space_group_name_H-M   'P 1'
#
loop_
_entity.id
_entity.type
_entity.pdbx_description
1 polymer ?
#
loop_
_entity_poly.entity_id
_entity_poly.type
_entity_poly.pdbx_seq_one_letter_code
_entity_poly.pdbx_strand_id
1 'polypeptide(L)'
;MALMENVARGGRCWPGIRWQRPTFAASILAATLTLAACGAVAAAPSSGATQADGNTADVRTNEAGSVTMVIVLKGVAAGPTFSVTMDTHSVDLDSYDLSALAALRTDNGREVRPTAWDAPNGGHHRSGELVFPATTPDGLPVIQPDTRAIALIVRDVAGVPERSFQWKLR
;
A
#
# COMPACT_ATOMS: atom_id res chain seq x y z
N MET A 1 29.83 56.49 -12.07
CA MET A 1 31.26 56.73 -11.77
C MET A 1 31.44 56.48 -10.28
N ALA A 2 32.53 55.79 -9.90
CA ALA A 2 32.78 55.04 -8.64
C ALA A 2 31.96 53.73 -8.57
N LEU A 3 32.49 52.50 -8.67
CA LEU A 3 33.80 51.92 -8.36
C LEU A 3 34.13 51.98 -6.87
N MET A 4 33.85 50.88 -6.16
CA MET A 4 34.79 50.21 -5.26
C MET A 4 34.19 48.89 -4.76
N GLU A 5 34.90 47.83 -5.09
CA GLU A 5 34.85 46.49 -4.50
C GLU A 5 35.25 46.56 -3.02
N ASN A 6 34.70 45.69 -2.15
CA ASN A 6 35.61 44.87 -1.35
C ASN A 6 34.97 43.60 -0.76
N VAL A 7 35.84 42.62 -0.66
CA VAL A 7 35.73 41.23 -0.25
C VAL A 7 35.55 41.08 1.25
N ALA A 8 34.77 40.08 1.68
CA ALA A 8 35.11 39.31 2.89
C ALA A 8 34.64 37.85 2.77
N ARG A 9 35.63 36.96 2.65
CA ARG A 9 35.50 35.50 2.74
C ARG A 9 35.34 35.12 4.21
N GLY A 10 34.52 34.11 4.48
CA GLY A 10 34.37 33.54 5.82
C GLY A 10 33.87 32.11 5.78
N GLY A 11 34.74 31.19 5.38
CA GLY A 11 34.50 29.75 5.51
C GLY A 11 34.51 29.31 6.97
N ARG A 12 33.67 28.32 7.30
CA ARG A 12 33.87 27.45 8.47
C ARG A 12 33.55 26.02 8.09
N CYS A 13 34.61 25.25 7.91
CA CYS A 13 34.63 23.80 7.81
C CYS A 13 34.13 23.19 9.12
N TRP A 14 33.19 22.24 9.04
CA TRP A 14 32.82 21.38 10.17
C TRP A 14 33.76 20.16 10.21
N PRO A 15 34.45 19.89 11.32
CA PRO A 15 35.31 18.71 11.44
C PRO A 15 34.52 17.46 11.89
N GLY A 16 34.60 16.42 11.07
CA GLY A 16 34.92 15.05 11.48
C GLY A 16 34.00 14.31 12.48
N ILE A 17 32.97 13.65 11.97
CA ILE A 17 32.33 12.51 12.65
C ILE A 17 33.16 11.25 12.35
N ARG A 18 33.85 10.75 13.39
CA ARG A 18 34.66 9.52 13.33
C ARG A 18 33.74 8.30 13.47
N TRP A 19 33.62 7.52 12.41
CA TRP A 19 33.01 6.20 12.42
C TRP A 19 33.97 5.20 13.08
N GLN A 20 33.66 4.74 14.28
CA GLN A 20 34.42 3.69 14.94
C GLN A 20 33.92 2.31 14.50
N ARG A 21 34.80 1.55 13.83
CA ARG A 21 34.60 0.13 13.51
C ARG A 21 35.18 -0.70 14.65
N PRO A 22 34.42 -1.58 15.32
CA PRO A 22 35.01 -2.56 16.21
C PRO A 22 35.49 -3.79 15.40
N THR A 23 36.81 -3.93 15.28
CA THR A 23 37.46 -5.19 14.92
C THR A 23 37.57 -6.07 16.16
N PHE A 24 36.89 -7.21 16.19
CA PHE A 24 37.11 -8.24 17.20
C PHE A 24 37.75 -9.47 16.57
N ALA A 25 38.80 -9.93 17.27
CA ALA A 25 39.80 -10.89 16.82
C ALA A 25 39.31 -12.34 16.80
N ALA A 26 39.95 -13.14 15.95
CA ALA A 26 39.82 -14.59 15.87
C ALA A 26 40.56 -15.27 17.03
N SER A 27 39.96 -16.33 17.58
CA SER A 27 40.65 -17.36 18.38
C SER A 27 40.02 -18.73 18.12
N ILE A 28 40.87 -19.69 17.75
CA ILE A 28 40.60 -21.11 17.50
C ILE A 28 40.96 -21.89 18.77
N LEU A 29 40.15 -22.84 19.26
CA LEU A 29 40.61 -24.20 19.63
C LEU A 29 39.48 -25.15 20.09
N ALA A 30 39.60 -26.37 19.58
CA ALA A 30 39.38 -27.68 20.21
C ALA A 30 37.95 -28.22 20.42
N ALA A 31 37.79 -29.42 19.87
CA ALA A 31 36.67 -30.33 19.94
C ALA A 31 36.56 -31.06 21.29
N THR A 32 35.35 -31.41 21.69
CA THR A 32 35.06 -32.63 22.45
C THR A 32 33.72 -33.22 22.06
N LEU A 33 33.77 -34.55 21.90
CA LEU A 33 32.74 -35.49 21.48
C LEU A 33 31.92 -35.93 22.70
N THR A 34 30.59 -35.83 22.64
CA THR A 34 29.71 -36.63 23.51
C THR A 34 28.51 -37.16 22.74
N LEU A 35 28.41 -38.49 22.77
CA LEU A 35 27.39 -39.34 22.17
C LEU A 35 26.17 -39.36 23.11
N ALA A 36 24.98 -39.03 22.60
CA ALA A 36 23.73 -39.35 23.28
C ALA A 36 22.64 -39.65 22.24
N ALA A 37 22.37 -40.95 22.08
CA ALA A 37 21.29 -41.48 21.28
C ALA A 37 19.95 -41.24 21.98
N CYS A 38 18.96 -40.77 21.22
CA CYS A 38 17.55 -41.05 21.47
C CYS A 38 16.83 -41.01 20.12
N GLY A 39 16.35 -42.18 19.68
CA GLY A 39 15.56 -42.31 18.46
C GLY A 39 14.20 -41.65 18.64
N ALA A 40 13.95 -40.60 17.88
CA ALA A 40 12.61 -40.08 17.65
C ALA A 40 12.17 -40.51 16.24
N VAL A 41 11.14 -41.36 16.21
CA VAL A 41 10.47 -41.81 14.99
C VAL A 41 9.98 -40.59 14.23
N ALA A 42 10.42 -40.44 12.99
CA ALA A 42 9.98 -39.41 12.07
C ALA A 42 8.49 -39.61 11.73
N ALA A 43 7.60 -38.95 12.49
CA ALA A 43 6.26 -38.67 12.04
C ALA A 43 6.33 -37.41 11.17
N ALA A 44 6.41 -37.60 9.85
CA ALA A 44 6.18 -36.52 8.92
C ALA A 44 4.77 -35.95 9.17
N PRO A 45 4.59 -34.64 9.40
CA PRO A 45 3.28 -34.05 9.24
C PRO A 45 2.96 -34.16 7.75
N SER A 46 2.07 -35.07 7.40
CA SER A 46 1.31 -34.99 6.17
C SER A 46 0.56 -33.67 6.22
N SER A 47 1.16 -32.65 5.60
CA SER A 47 0.50 -31.42 5.19
C SER A 47 -0.59 -31.81 4.20
N GLY A 48 -1.71 -32.31 4.72
CA GLY A 48 -3.00 -32.26 4.07
C GLY A 48 -3.41 -30.81 4.00
N ALA A 49 -2.75 -30.07 3.11
CA ALA A 49 -3.29 -28.82 2.61
C ALA A 49 -4.54 -29.21 1.81
N THR A 50 -5.67 -29.29 2.50
CA THR A 50 -6.95 -28.98 1.90
C THR A 50 -6.75 -27.64 1.23
N GLN A 51 -6.69 -27.64 -0.11
CA GLN A 51 -6.70 -26.44 -0.92
C GLN A 51 -8.03 -25.74 -0.60
N ALA A 52 -7.98 -24.85 0.38
CA ALA A 52 -8.97 -23.81 0.52
C ALA A 52 -8.92 -23.05 -0.80
N ASP A 53 -10.04 -23.10 -1.51
CA ASP A 53 -10.28 -22.33 -2.71
C ASP A 53 -9.86 -20.88 -2.44
N GLY A 54 -8.82 -20.44 -3.13
CA GLY A 54 -8.04 -19.26 -2.81
C GLY A 54 -8.77 -17.98 -3.17
N ASN A 55 -9.80 -17.65 -2.40
CA ASN A 55 -10.27 -16.28 -2.25
C ASN A 55 -9.60 -15.68 -1.01
N THR A 56 -8.27 -15.53 -1.07
CA THR A 56 -7.60 -14.55 -0.22
C THR A 56 -8.31 -13.23 -0.49
N ALA A 57 -8.93 -12.62 0.53
CA ALA A 57 -9.48 -11.28 0.37
C ALA A 57 -8.39 -10.40 -0.26
N ASP A 58 -8.69 -9.81 -1.42
CA ASP A 58 -7.71 -9.12 -2.24
C ASP A 58 -7.45 -7.72 -1.65
N VAL A 59 -6.74 -7.70 -0.51
CA VAL A 59 -6.49 -6.50 0.31
C VAL A 59 -5.25 -5.75 -0.19
N ARG A 60 -5.34 -4.42 -0.20
CA ARG A 60 -4.23 -3.50 -0.46
C ARG A 60 -4.17 -2.43 0.62
N THR A 61 -2.98 -2.13 1.10
CA THR A 61 -2.75 -1.11 2.14
C THR A 61 -1.84 -0.02 1.61
N ASN A 62 -2.11 1.22 1.99
CA ASN A 62 -1.24 2.36 1.76
C ASN A 62 -1.18 3.25 3.01
N GLU A 63 0.04 3.54 3.46
CA GLU A 63 0.30 4.51 4.53
C GLU A 63 1.04 5.69 3.92
N ALA A 64 0.39 6.85 3.83
CA ALA A 64 0.99 8.04 3.26
C ALA A 64 0.28 9.31 3.75
N GLY A 65 1.05 10.40 3.89
CA GLY A 65 0.58 11.57 4.62
C GLY A 65 0.30 11.19 6.07
N SER A 66 -0.85 11.58 6.60
CA SER A 66 -1.28 11.21 7.95
C SER A 66 -2.43 10.20 7.99
N VAL A 67 -2.65 9.47 6.89
CA VAL A 67 -3.75 8.51 6.74
C VAL A 67 -3.22 7.15 6.31
N THR A 68 -3.71 6.10 6.98
CA THR A 68 -3.61 4.71 6.53
C THR A 68 -4.90 4.34 5.80
N MET A 69 -4.79 3.75 4.62
CA MET A 69 -5.92 3.23 3.85
C MET A 69 -5.77 1.72 3.65
N VAL A 70 -6.84 0.98 3.91
CA VAL A 70 -6.96 -0.45 3.63
C VAL A 70 -8.12 -0.66 2.68
N ILE A 71 -7.86 -1.25 1.52
CA ILE A 71 -8.82 -1.41 0.44
C ILE A 71 -9.00 -2.90 0.14
N VAL A 72 -10.25 -3.35 0.05
CA VAL A 72 -10.59 -4.72 -0.33
C VAL A 72 -11.47 -4.68 -1.58
N LEU A 73 -11.02 -5.32 -2.66
CA LEU A 73 -11.87 -5.54 -3.83
C LEU A 73 -12.94 -6.59 -3.47
N LYS A 74 -14.21 -6.20 -3.50
CA LYS A 74 -15.35 -7.09 -3.17
C LYS A 74 -15.84 -7.89 -4.36
N GLY A 75 -15.73 -7.32 -5.56
CA GLY A 75 -16.15 -7.96 -6.80
C GLY A 75 -16.17 -6.98 -7.96
N VAL A 76 -16.39 -7.50 -9.16
CA VAL A 76 -16.41 -6.73 -10.42
C VAL A 76 -17.63 -7.00 -11.31
N ALA A 77 -18.40 -8.05 -11.03
CA ALA A 77 -19.43 -8.56 -11.94
C ALA A 77 -20.61 -7.61 -12.17
N ALA A 78 -20.99 -6.82 -11.14
CA ALA A 78 -22.10 -5.87 -11.20
C ALA A 78 -21.61 -4.41 -11.18
N GLY A 79 -20.37 -4.18 -11.61
CA GLY A 79 -19.61 -2.98 -11.29
C GLY A 79 -18.57 -3.27 -10.21
N PRO A 80 -17.34 -2.73 -10.34
CA PRO A 80 -16.33 -2.86 -9.30
C PRO A 80 -16.77 -2.21 -7.98
N THR A 81 -16.68 -2.96 -6.90
CA THR A 81 -16.98 -2.47 -5.55
C THR A 81 -15.79 -2.68 -4.63
N PHE A 82 -15.44 -1.65 -3.88
CA PHE A 82 -14.35 -1.68 -2.92
C PHE A 82 -14.88 -1.39 -1.52
N SER A 83 -14.46 -2.18 -0.54
CA SER A 83 -14.53 -1.76 0.85
C SER A 83 -13.28 -0.97 1.18
N VAL A 84 -13.46 0.23 1.69
CA VAL A 84 -12.40 1.19 2.00
C VAL A 84 -12.45 1.49 3.48
N THR A 85 -11.32 1.32 4.15
CA THR A 85 -11.09 1.74 5.54
C THR A 85 -9.99 2.78 5.57
N MET A 86 -10.21 3.87 6.28
CA MET A 86 -9.32 5.00 6.43
C MET A 86 -9.13 5.31 7.91
N ASP A 87 -7.87 5.37 8.34
CA ASP A 87 -7.52 5.62 9.73
C ASP A 87 -6.54 6.80 9.83
N THR A 88 -6.77 7.71 10.77
CA THR A 88 -5.87 8.83 11.07
C THR A 88 -5.95 9.22 12.54
N HIS A 89 -5.00 10.04 12.98
CA HIS A 89 -5.01 10.68 14.30
C HIS A 89 -4.86 12.21 14.20
N SER A 90 -5.02 12.80 13.01
CA SER A 90 -4.65 14.21 12.79
C SER A 90 -5.55 15.02 11.86
N VAL A 91 -6.35 14.38 11.00
CA VAL A 91 -7.23 15.07 10.05
C VAL A 91 -8.67 14.60 10.22
N ASP A 92 -9.61 15.41 9.77
CA ASP A 92 -11.02 15.05 9.71
C ASP A 92 -11.33 14.30 8.40
N LEU A 93 -11.69 13.01 8.51
CA LEU A 93 -11.99 12.17 7.36
C LEU A 93 -13.42 12.35 6.83
N ASP A 94 -14.30 13.02 7.57
CA ASP A 94 -15.65 13.33 7.10
C ASP A 94 -15.64 14.40 6.00
N SER A 95 -14.55 15.18 5.92
CA SER A 95 -14.33 16.19 4.88
C SER A 95 -14.02 15.63 3.49
N TYR A 96 -13.64 14.35 3.38
CA TYR A 96 -13.30 13.72 2.10
C TYR A 96 -14.51 13.01 1.49
N ASP A 97 -14.82 13.32 0.24
CA ASP A 97 -15.79 12.61 -0.57
C ASP A 97 -15.06 11.74 -1.61
N LEU A 98 -14.99 10.44 -1.36
CA LEU A 98 -14.32 9.53 -2.29
C LEU A 98 -15.07 9.37 -3.61
N SER A 99 -16.37 9.72 -3.69
CA SER A 99 -17.08 9.72 -4.97
C SER A 99 -16.53 10.79 -5.93
N ALA A 100 -15.96 11.87 -5.40
CA ALA A 100 -15.31 12.93 -6.16
C ALA A 100 -13.80 12.73 -6.32
N LEU A 101 -13.15 12.10 -5.34
CA LEU A 101 -11.69 12.00 -5.25
C LEU A 101 -11.12 10.70 -5.82
N ALA A 102 -11.96 9.71 -6.10
CA ALA A 102 -11.52 8.42 -6.61
C ALA A 102 -11.81 8.21 -8.11
N ALA A 103 -11.06 7.30 -8.71
CA ALA A 103 -11.31 6.77 -10.05
C ALA A 103 -10.86 5.30 -10.13
N LEU A 104 -11.55 4.51 -10.92
CA LEU A 104 -11.12 3.19 -11.35
C LEU A 104 -10.40 3.34 -12.68
N ARG A 105 -9.18 2.83 -12.77
CA ARG A 105 -8.37 2.81 -13.99
C ARG A 105 -8.16 1.37 -14.45
N THR A 106 -8.53 1.04 -15.68
CA THR A 106 -8.24 -0.26 -16.30
C THR A 106 -6.85 -0.24 -16.95
N ASP A 107 -6.33 -1.43 -17.26
CA ASP A 107 -5.03 -1.63 -17.93
C ASP A 107 -4.94 -1.03 -19.34
N ASN A 108 -6.07 -0.84 -20.03
CA ASN A 108 -6.14 -0.07 -21.27
C ASN A 108 -6.15 1.46 -21.07
N GLY A 109 -6.03 1.94 -19.83
CA GLY A 109 -5.93 3.36 -19.48
C GLY A 109 -7.26 4.10 -19.35
N ARG A 110 -8.42 3.44 -19.53
CA ARG A 110 -9.74 4.05 -19.30
C ARG A 110 -9.92 4.34 -17.81
N GLU A 111 -10.38 5.55 -17.49
CA GLU A 111 -10.77 5.94 -16.13
C GLU A 111 -12.28 6.12 -16.00
N VAL A 112 -12.84 5.64 -14.88
CA VAL A 112 -14.27 5.70 -14.56
C VAL A 112 -14.42 6.21 -13.13
N ARG A 113 -15.36 7.13 -12.90
CA ARG A 113 -15.67 7.64 -11.55
C ARG A 113 -16.62 6.71 -10.79
N PRO A 114 -16.58 6.71 -9.44
CA PRO A 114 -17.57 6.00 -8.64
C PRO A 114 -18.96 6.58 -8.86
N THR A 115 -19.98 5.75 -8.67
CA THR A 115 -21.38 6.19 -8.56
C THR A 115 -21.80 6.48 -7.12
N ALA A 116 -21.11 5.89 -6.13
CA ALA A 116 -21.43 6.10 -4.72
C ALA A 116 -20.22 5.91 -3.80
N TRP A 117 -20.20 6.68 -2.71
CA TRP A 117 -19.36 6.48 -1.54
C TRP A 117 -20.28 6.34 -0.32
N ASP A 118 -20.64 5.11 0.02
CA ASP A 118 -21.51 4.80 1.16
C ASP A 118 -20.65 4.55 2.40
N ALA A 119 -20.35 5.64 3.10
CA ALA A 119 -19.55 5.62 4.32
C ALA A 119 -20.17 6.57 5.34
N PRO A 120 -20.73 6.04 6.44
CA PRO A 120 -21.15 6.85 7.57
C PRO A 120 -20.03 7.79 8.03
N ASN A 121 -20.42 8.89 8.65
CA ASN A 121 -19.45 9.76 9.33
C ASN A 121 -18.74 8.96 10.43
N GLY A 122 -17.43 9.15 10.50
CA GLY A 122 -16.55 8.43 11.43
C GLY A 122 -15.46 9.30 12.04
N GLY A 123 -15.36 10.57 11.61
CA GLY A 123 -14.36 11.51 12.10
C GLY A 123 -12.94 11.08 11.70
N HIS A 124 -12.21 10.44 12.61
CA HIS A 124 -10.80 10.04 12.42
C HIS A 124 -10.61 8.55 12.06
N HIS A 125 -11.69 7.76 12.09
CA HIS A 125 -11.75 6.41 11.56
C HIS A 125 -12.98 6.30 10.68
N ARG A 126 -12.82 6.06 9.38
CA ARG A 126 -13.95 6.03 8.45
C ARG A 126 -13.87 4.81 7.54
N SER A 127 -15.00 4.13 7.38
CA SER A 127 -15.10 2.95 6.53
C SER A 127 -16.41 2.94 5.75
N GLY A 128 -16.36 2.41 4.53
CA GLY A 128 -17.55 2.28 3.69
C GLY A 128 -17.32 1.56 2.38
N GLU A 129 -18.33 1.58 1.53
CA GLU A 129 -18.28 1.00 0.19
C GLU A 129 -18.16 2.08 -0.88
N LEU A 130 -17.16 1.91 -1.75
CA LEU A 130 -16.97 2.71 -2.95
C LEU A 130 -17.42 1.89 -4.15
N VAL A 131 -18.50 2.34 -4.79
CA VAL A 131 -19.20 1.59 -5.85
C VAL A 131 -18.98 2.27 -7.19
N PHE A 132 -18.58 1.49 -8.19
CA PHE A 132 -18.42 1.94 -9.58
C PHE A 132 -19.58 1.41 -10.45
N PRO A 133 -19.90 2.10 -11.55
CA PRO A 133 -20.94 1.63 -12.45
C PRO A 133 -20.52 0.33 -13.15
N ALA A 134 -21.49 -0.49 -13.54
CA ALA A 134 -21.25 -1.68 -14.35
C ALA A 134 -20.89 -1.34 -15.80
N THR A 135 -21.45 -0.24 -16.32
CA THR A 135 -21.28 0.22 -17.70
C THR A 135 -20.84 1.68 -17.75
N THR A 136 -20.11 2.03 -18.80
CA THR A 136 -19.77 3.41 -19.13
C THR A 136 -20.93 4.11 -19.89
N PRO A 137 -20.89 5.45 -20.04
CA PRO A 137 -21.96 6.20 -20.72
C PRO A 137 -22.22 5.79 -22.18
N ASP A 138 -21.23 5.19 -22.84
CA ASP A 138 -21.32 4.59 -24.18
C ASP A 138 -21.99 3.20 -24.18
N GLY A 139 -22.41 2.69 -23.02
CA GLY A 139 -23.10 1.41 -22.86
C GLY A 139 -22.18 0.19 -22.77
N LEU A 140 -20.86 0.37 -22.81
CA LEU A 140 -19.91 -0.73 -22.71
C LEU A 140 -19.68 -1.14 -21.24
N PRO A 141 -19.41 -2.42 -20.93
CA PRO A 141 -18.98 -2.83 -19.60
C PRO A 141 -17.71 -2.11 -19.18
N VAL A 142 -17.65 -1.66 -17.91
CA VAL A 142 -16.44 -1.07 -17.33
C VAL A 142 -15.30 -2.09 -17.31
N ILE A 143 -15.62 -3.33 -16.94
CA ILE A 143 -14.69 -4.46 -17.00
C ILE A 143 -15.03 -5.27 -18.25
N GLN A 144 -14.12 -5.26 -19.22
CA GLN A 144 -14.27 -5.96 -20.48
C GLN A 144 -13.65 -7.37 -20.40
N PRO A 145 -14.02 -8.30 -21.30
CA PRO A 145 -13.47 -9.67 -21.30
C PRO A 145 -11.93 -9.75 -21.44
N ASP A 146 -11.32 -8.71 -22.01
CA ASP A 146 -9.87 -8.59 -22.19
C ASP A 146 -9.17 -7.81 -21.08
N THR A 147 -9.90 -7.22 -20.12
CA THR A 147 -9.31 -6.50 -18.98
C THR A 147 -8.52 -7.47 -18.10
N ARG A 148 -7.23 -7.21 -17.91
CA ARG A 148 -6.30 -8.05 -17.12
C ARG A 148 -5.92 -7.42 -15.80
N ALA A 149 -6.04 -6.11 -15.66
CA ALA A 149 -5.78 -5.42 -14.42
C ALA A 149 -6.63 -4.17 -14.25
N ILE A 150 -6.85 -3.83 -12.98
CA ILE A 150 -7.51 -2.61 -12.56
C ILE A 150 -6.72 -1.94 -11.44
N ALA A 151 -6.88 -0.62 -11.33
CA ALA A 151 -6.35 0.17 -10.25
C ALA A 151 -7.43 1.08 -9.66
N LEU A 152 -7.57 1.09 -8.34
CA LEU A 152 -8.28 2.14 -7.63
C LEU A 152 -7.31 3.29 -7.39
N ILE A 153 -7.67 4.47 -7.87
CA ILE A 153 -6.91 5.70 -7.74
C ILE A 153 -7.65 6.59 -6.75
N VAL A 154 -6.95 7.08 -5.72
CA VAL A 154 -7.50 8.01 -4.72
C VAL A 154 -6.62 9.24 -4.67
N ARG A 155 -7.21 10.42 -4.86
CA ARG A 155 -6.48 11.69 -5.00
C ARG A 155 -6.70 12.59 -3.79
N ASP A 156 -5.70 13.43 -3.52
CA ASP A 156 -5.78 14.59 -2.63
C ASP A 156 -6.29 14.33 -1.19
N VAL A 157 -6.13 13.10 -0.69
CA VAL A 157 -6.44 12.77 0.71
C VAL A 157 -5.19 12.99 1.57
N ALA A 158 -5.31 13.86 2.58
CA ALA A 158 -4.25 14.21 3.53
C ALA A 158 -2.94 14.66 2.88
N GLY A 159 -3.03 15.52 1.86
CA GLY A 159 -1.88 16.13 1.18
C GLY A 159 -1.09 15.18 0.27
N VAL A 160 -1.57 13.94 0.05
CA VAL A 160 -0.98 13.00 -0.89
C VAL A 160 -1.68 13.16 -2.25
N PRO A 161 -0.96 13.55 -3.33
CA PRO A 161 -1.59 13.84 -4.62
C PRO A 161 -2.31 12.63 -5.24
N GLU A 162 -1.73 11.43 -5.12
CA GLU A 162 -2.30 10.21 -5.69
C GLU A 162 -1.87 8.97 -4.89
N ARG A 163 -2.82 8.08 -4.61
CA ARG A 163 -2.61 6.70 -4.18
C ARG A 163 -3.17 5.77 -5.26
N SER A 164 -2.44 4.69 -5.56
CA SER A 164 -2.86 3.68 -6.55
C SER A 164 -2.82 2.30 -5.91
N PHE A 165 -3.96 1.62 -5.90
CA PHE A 165 -4.11 0.24 -5.41
C PHE A 165 -4.43 -0.65 -6.61
N GLN A 166 -3.67 -1.73 -6.85
CA GLN A 166 -3.74 -2.49 -8.09
C GLN A 166 -4.13 -3.95 -7.88
N TRP A 167 -4.92 -4.49 -8.82
CA TRP A 167 -5.32 -5.90 -8.85
C TRP A 167 -5.18 -6.45 -10.26
N LYS A 168 -4.74 -7.71 -10.35
CA LYS A 168 -4.82 -8.49 -11.58
C LYS A 168 -6.15 -9.24 -11.57
N LEU A 169 -6.87 -9.18 -12.68
CA LEU A 169 -8.07 -9.97 -12.91
C LEU A 169 -7.64 -11.29 -13.56
N ARG A 170 -8.21 -12.40 -13.10
CA ARG A 170 -7.92 -13.75 -13.62
C ARG A 170 -8.80 -14.06 -14.83
#